data_AF-U6D3T4-F1
#
_entry.id   AF-U6D3T4-F1
#
_cell.length_a   1.000
_cell.length_b   1.000
_cell.length_c   1.000
_cell.angle_alpha   90.00
_cell.angle_beta   90.00
_cell.angle_gamma   90.00
#
_symmetry.space_group_name_H-M   'P 1'
#
loop_
_entity.id
_entity.type
_entity.pdbx_description
1 polymer ?
#
loop_
_entity_poly.entity_id
_entity_poly.type
_entity_poly.pdbx_seq_one_letter_code
_entity_poly.pdbx_strand_id
1 'polypeptide(L)'
;MAFSGKDKAASESSEEKLISKFDKLPVKIVQKNDPFVVDCSDKLGRVQEFDSGLLHWRIGGGGTTEHIQTHFESKTELLPTRPHVPCPPVTRKQVTAAEGMPGTTEQEGPPPDGPPEKRITATMDDMLSTRSSTLTEEGAKSAEATKESSKFPFGISPAQSHRNIKILEDEPHSKDETPLCTLLDWQDSLAKRCVCVSNTIRSLSFVPGNDFEMSKHPGLLLILGKLILLHHKHPERKQAPLTYEKEEEQDQGVSCNKVEWWWDCLEMLRENTLVTLANISGQLDLSPYPESICLPVLDGLLHWAVCPSAEAQDPFSTLGPNAVLSPQRLVLETLSKLSIQDNNVDLILATPPFSRLEKLYSTMVRFLSDRKNPVCREMAVVLLANLAQGDSLAARAIAVQKGSIGNLLGFLEDSLAATQFQQSQASLLHMQNPPFEPTSVDMMRRAARALLALAKVDENHSEFTLYESRLL
;
A
#
# COMPACT_ATOMS: atom_id res chain seq x y z
N MET A 1 42.16 -7.40 17.27
CA MET A 1 42.50 -6.97 18.65
C MET A 1 43.60 -7.86 19.18
N ALA A 2 44.64 -7.24 19.73
CA ALA A 2 45.76 -7.89 20.36
C ALA A 2 45.32 -8.57 21.67
N PHE A 3 45.71 -9.83 21.85
CA PHE A 3 45.83 -10.44 23.18
C PHE A 3 47.26 -10.97 23.30
N SER A 4 48.11 -10.13 23.89
CA SER A 4 49.36 -10.57 24.51
C SER A 4 49.12 -10.56 26.02
N GLY A 5 49.30 -11.71 26.65
CA GLY A 5 48.99 -11.94 28.06
C GLY A 5 49.69 -13.18 28.62
N LYS A 6 51.03 -13.09 28.68
CA LYS A 6 51.94 -13.51 29.77
C LYS A 6 51.76 -14.90 30.44
N ASP A 7 52.79 -15.72 30.23
CA ASP A 7 53.40 -16.72 31.12
C ASP A 7 52.53 -17.67 31.96
N LYS A 8 52.56 -18.96 31.58
CA LYS A 8 52.40 -20.07 32.52
C LYS A 8 53.31 -21.24 32.14
N ALA A 9 54.41 -21.38 32.88
CA ALA A 9 55.27 -22.55 32.86
C ALA A 9 54.56 -23.72 33.57
N ALA A 10 54.14 -24.72 32.79
CA ALA A 10 53.77 -26.06 33.24
C ALA A 10 53.60 -26.98 32.00
N SER A 11 54.69 -27.56 31.47
CA SER A 11 54.57 -28.51 30.35
C SER A 11 55.47 -29.76 30.43
N GLU A 12 56.41 -29.86 31.38
CA GLU A 12 57.32 -31.02 31.39
C GLU A 12 56.68 -32.34 31.89
N SER A 13 55.54 -32.31 32.60
CA SER A 13 54.89 -33.53 33.11
C SER A 13 53.84 -34.16 32.17
N SER A 14 53.42 -33.46 31.10
CA SER A 14 52.42 -33.99 30.15
C SER A 14 53.04 -34.79 29.01
N GLU A 15 54.32 -34.55 28.69
CA GLU A 15 54.97 -35.18 27.53
C GLU A 15 55.45 -36.62 27.79
N GLU A 16 55.71 -37.02 29.04
CA GLU A 16 56.07 -38.41 29.39
C GLU A 16 54.99 -39.43 29.02
N LYS A 17 53.74 -39.01 28.82
CA LYS A 17 52.61 -39.88 28.43
C LYS A 17 52.44 -40.04 26.92
N LEU A 18 53.20 -39.31 26.11
CA LEU A 18 53.12 -39.36 24.64
C LEU A 18 54.02 -40.44 24.02
N ILE A 19 54.89 -41.07 24.83
CA ILE A 19 55.79 -42.16 24.41
C ILE A 19 55.30 -43.50 24.96
N SER A 20 55.25 -44.54 24.11
CA SER A 20 54.82 -45.87 24.51
C SER A 20 56.01 -46.79 24.80
N LYS A 21 55.86 -47.71 25.76
CA LYS A 21 56.90 -48.70 26.14
C LYS A 21 57.34 -49.64 25.01
N PHE A 22 56.60 -49.67 23.90
CA PHE A 22 56.89 -50.49 22.73
C PHE A 22 57.43 -49.68 21.54
N ASP A 23 57.62 -48.37 21.67
CA ASP A 23 58.20 -47.55 20.60
C ASP A 23 59.69 -47.88 20.39
N LYS A 24 60.08 -47.97 19.13
CA LYS A 24 61.47 -48.23 18.71
C LYS A 24 62.22 -46.96 18.28
N LEU A 25 61.54 -45.81 18.31
CA LEU A 25 62.06 -44.51 17.87
C LEU A 25 61.66 -43.42 18.89
N PRO A 26 62.46 -42.35 19.07
CA PRO A 26 62.11 -41.25 19.96
C PRO A 26 60.96 -40.41 19.39
N VAL A 27 59.98 -40.08 20.23
CA VAL A 27 58.86 -39.17 19.89
C VAL A 27 59.36 -37.72 19.92
N LYS A 28 58.94 -36.91 18.94
CA LYS A 28 59.20 -35.46 18.89
C LYS A 28 57.91 -34.72 18.59
N ILE A 29 57.44 -33.92 19.52
CA ILE A 29 56.33 -33.00 19.24
C ILE A 29 56.83 -31.94 18.28
N VAL A 30 56.17 -31.84 17.13
CA VAL A 30 56.39 -30.76 16.18
C VAL A 30 55.29 -29.74 16.41
N GLN A 31 55.64 -28.46 16.60
CA GLN A 31 54.67 -27.38 16.65
C GLN A 31 54.08 -27.09 15.26
N LYS A 32 53.36 -28.08 14.72
CA LYS A 32 52.54 -27.97 13.52
C LYS A 32 51.09 -27.82 13.97
N ASN A 33 50.61 -26.58 14.00
CA ASN A 33 49.21 -26.28 14.24
C ASN A 33 48.49 -26.16 12.90
N ASP A 34 47.91 -27.27 12.44
CA ASP A 34 47.23 -27.34 11.15
C ASP A 34 45.75 -26.90 11.30
N PRO A 35 45.20 -26.15 10.32
CA PRO A 35 43.78 -25.81 10.33
C PRO A 35 42.90 -27.06 10.19
N PHE A 36 41.62 -26.95 10.56
CA PHE A 36 40.62 -28.05 10.51
C PHE A 36 40.82 -29.19 11.52
N VAL A 37 41.76 -29.06 12.45
CA VAL A 37 41.94 -30.01 13.57
C VAL A 37 40.80 -29.93 14.61
N VAL A 38 40.14 -28.77 14.71
CA VAL A 38 38.93 -28.56 15.52
C VAL A 38 37.81 -28.08 14.62
N ASP A 39 36.59 -28.51 14.91
CA ASP A 39 35.43 -28.03 14.19
C ASP A 39 35.25 -26.52 14.42
N CYS A 40 35.26 -25.77 13.32
CA CYS A 40 35.01 -24.34 13.30
C CYS A 40 33.72 -24.01 12.52
N SER A 41 32.89 -25.02 12.24
CA SER A 41 31.64 -24.86 11.48
C SER A 41 30.67 -23.91 12.16
N ASP A 42 30.66 -23.87 13.49
CA ASP A 42 29.87 -22.90 14.28
C ASP A 42 30.29 -21.44 14.08
N LYS A 43 31.47 -21.20 13.50
CA LYS A 43 31.96 -19.85 13.15
C LYS A 43 31.58 -19.45 11.73
N LEU A 44 30.97 -20.34 10.94
CA LEU A 44 30.44 -20.01 9.63
C LEU A 44 29.21 -19.10 9.81
N GLY A 45 29.12 -18.02 9.03
CA GLY A 45 28.00 -17.06 9.11
C GLY A 45 26.67 -17.57 8.56
N ARG A 46 26.49 -18.88 8.40
CA ARG A 46 25.28 -19.50 7.86
C ARG A 46 24.54 -20.24 8.98
N VAL A 47 23.21 -20.16 8.92
CA VAL A 47 22.36 -20.98 9.78
C VAL A 47 22.60 -22.47 9.47
N GLN A 48 22.81 -23.30 10.50
CA GLN A 48 23.07 -24.73 10.32
C GLN A 48 21.78 -25.56 10.26
N GLU A 49 20.69 -25.05 10.82
CA GLU A 49 19.38 -25.73 10.87
C GLU A 49 18.26 -24.72 10.62
N PHE A 50 17.27 -25.10 9.80
CA PHE A 50 16.07 -24.29 9.53
C PHE A 50 14.85 -25.19 9.42
N ASP A 51 13.71 -24.72 9.93
CA ASP A 51 12.44 -25.42 9.80
C ASP A 51 11.68 -24.91 8.58
N SER A 52 11.38 -25.81 7.65
CA SER A 52 10.63 -25.50 6.43
C SER A 52 9.57 -26.56 6.19
N GLY A 53 8.47 -26.15 5.56
CA GLY A 53 7.38 -27.06 5.26
C GLY A 53 6.21 -26.37 4.59
N LEU A 54 5.09 -27.07 4.51
CA LEU A 54 3.88 -26.56 3.86
C LEU A 54 3.38 -25.25 4.49
N LEU A 55 3.50 -25.10 5.81
CA LEU A 55 3.08 -23.87 6.50
C LEU A 55 3.91 -22.66 6.06
N HIS A 56 5.22 -22.82 5.87
CA HIS A 56 6.11 -21.77 5.37
C HIS A 56 5.71 -21.32 3.95
N TRP A 57 5.33 -22.25 3.07
CA TRP A 57 4.86 -21.90 1.73
C TRP A 57 3.44 -21.29 1.71
N ARG A 58 2.56 -21.68 2.65
CA ARG A 58 1.21 -21.09 2.78
C ARG A 58 1.24 -19.60 3.12
N ILE A 59 2.29 -19.13 3.80
CA ILE A 59 2.48 -17.71 4.14
C ILE A 59 3.31 -16.95 3.10
N GLY A 60 3.63 -17.55 1.95
CA GLY A 60 4.40 -16.94 0.87
C GLY A 60 5.92 -17.05 1.02
N GLY A 61 6.39 -17.98 1.84
CA GLY A 61 7.82 -18.30 1.98
C GLY A 61 8.42 -19.00 0.76
N GLY A 62 9.74 -19.15 0.76
CA GLY A 62 10.51 -19.82 -0.29
C GLY A 62 11.88 -20.27 0.19
N GLY A 63 12.56 -21.11 -0.60
CA GLY A 63 13.93 -21.52 -0.30
C GLY A 63 14.94 -20.37 -0.44
N THR A 64 16.20 -20.62 -0.08
CA THR A 64 17.28 -19.62 -0.24
C THR A 64 17.46 -19.20 -1.71
N THR A 65 17.67 -17.90 -1.92
CA THR A 65 17.90 -17.28 -3.23
C THR A 65 19.32 -16.73 -3.38
N GLU A 66 20.27 -17.12 -2.50
CA GLU A 66 21.69 -16.69 -2.56
C GLU A 66 22.35 -16.96 -3.93
N HIS A 67 21.88 -17.99 -4.63
CA HIS A 67 22.40 -18.39 -5.93
C HIS A 67 21.94 -17.49 -7.09
N ILE A 68 20.95 -16.62 -6.89
CA ILE A 68 20.41 -15.75 -7.93
C ILE A 68 21.34 -14.56 -8.15
N GLN A 69 22.03 -14.55 -9.29
CA GLN A 69 22.84 -13.42 -9.73
C GLN A 69 21.94 -12.35 -10.38
N THR A 70 21.97 -11.12 -9.85
CA THR A 70 21.00 -10.08 -10.23
C THR A 70 21.56 -8.96 -11.09
N HIS A 71 22.87 -8.76 -11.11
CA HIS A 71 23.55 -7.72 -11.89
C HIS A 71 24.97 -8.22 -12.24
N PHE A 72 25.56 -7.63 -13.27
CA PHE A 72 26.90 -8.02 -13.74
C PHE A 72 28.00 -7.17 -13.08
N GLU A 73 27.67 -5.93 -12.77
CA GLU A 73 28.59 -4.89 -12.31
C GLU A 73 29.00 -5.10 -10.84
N SER A 74 30.11 -4.49 -10.42
CA SER A 74 30.57 -4.55 -9.03
C SER A 74 30.09 -3.35 -8.23
N LYS A 75 29.65 -3.57 -6.98
CA LYS A 75 29.32 -2.48 -6.04
C LYS A 75 30.53 -1.71 -5.55
N THR A 76 31.72 -2.32 -5.64
CA THR A 76 32.98 -1.66 -5.31
C THR A 76 33.38 -0.84 -6.53
N GLU A 77 33.12 0.46 -6.52
CA GLU A 77 33.81 1.35 -7.44
C GLU A 77 35.31 1.13 -7.22
N LEU A 78 35.99 0.51 -8.18
CA LEU A 78 37.44 0.61 -8.26
C LEU A 78 37.71 2.08 -8.56
N LEU A 79 37.92 2.88 -7.51
CA LEU A 79 38.46 4.23 -7.62
C LEU A 79 39.61 4.15 -8.63
N PRO A 80 39.57 4.89 -9.75
CA PRO A 80 40.69 4.90 -10.67
C PRO A 80 41.90 5.34 -9.85
N THR A 81 42.90 4.47 -9.74
CA THR A 81 44.18 4.78 -9.10
C THR A 81 44.80 5.94 -9.88
N ARG A 82 44.43 7.18 -9.55
CA ARG A 82 45.14 8.35 -10.06
C ARG A 82 46.55 8.27 -9.49
N PRO A 83 47.60 8.31 -10.33
CA PRO A 83 48.96 8.34 -9.82
C PRO A 83 49.11 9.58 -8.94
N HIS A 84 49.44 9.34 -7.67
CA HIS A 84 49.61 10.36 -6.66
C HIS A 84 50.76 11.29 -7.08
N VAL A 85 50.45 12.52 -7.51
CA VAL A 85 51.46 13.57 -7.65
C VAL A 85 51.72 14.14 -6.26
N PRO A 86 52.97 14.17 -5.75
CA PRO A 86 53.25 14.71 -4.43
C PRO A 86 53.20 16.25 -4.48
N CYS A 87 52.34 16.87 -3.65
CA CYS A 87 52.43 18.30 -3.33
C CYS A 87 53.11 18.50 -1.96
N PRO A 88 53.88 19.58 -1.77
CA PRO A 88 54.69 19.82 -0.58
C PRO A 88 53.87 20.31 0.63
N PRO A 89 54.42 20.24 1.86
CA PRO A 89 53.64 20.45 3.08
C PRO A 89 53.47 21.95 3.40
N VAL A 90 52.27 22.34 3.81
CA VAL A 90 52.01 23.64 4.46
C VAL A 90 51.57 23.40 5.90
N THR A 91 52.15 24.20 6.78
CA THR A 91 52.16 24.18 8.24
C THR A 91 50.78 24.28 8.91
N ARG A 92 50.52 23.38 9.88
CA ARG A 92 49.40 23.47 10.83
C ARG A 92 49.71 24.48 11.94
N LYS A 93 48.84 25.46 12.15
CA LYS A 93 48.70 26.17 13.43
C LYS A 93 47.58 25.52 14.25
N GLN A 94 47.90 25.14 15.48
CA GLN A 94 46.96 24.71 16.52
C GLN A 94 46.21 25.92 17.08
N VAL A 95 44.90 25.75 17.36
CA VAL A 95 44.29 26.25 18.61
C VAL A 95 43.28 25.21 19.11
N THR A 96 43.37 24.98 20.41
CA THR A 96 42.72 24.01 21.31
C THR A 96 41.26 24.32 21.63
N ALA A 97 40.45 23.28 21.84
CA ALA A 97 39.23 23.35 22.66
C ALA A 97 39.25 22.19 23.68
N ALA A 98 38.96 22.54 24.93
CA ALA A 98 39.16 21.74 26.13
C ALA A 98 38.02 20.74 26.37
N GLU A 99 38.38 19.64 27.03
CA GLU A 99 37.53 18.57 27.55
C GLU A 99 36.71 19.02 28.77
N GLY A 100 35.48 18.50 28.87
CA GLY A 100 34.68 18.46 30.08
C GLY A 100 33.82 17.19 30.06
N MET A 101 34.09 16.27 30.97
CA MET A 101 33.50 14.92 31.10
C MET A 101 32.32 14.93 32.12
N PRO A 102 31.75 13.80 32.58
CA PRO A 102 30.42 13.29 32.20
C PRO A 102 29.44 13.07 33.38
N GLY A 103 28.18 12.74 33.07
CA GLY A 103 27.16 12.25 34.02
C GLY A 103 25.78 12.77 33.60
N THR A 104 24.69 12.01 33.55
CA THR A 104 24.31 10.76 34.21
C THR A 104 23.21 10.08 33.37
N THR A 105 23.27 8.77 33.30
CA THR A 105 22.24 7.84 32.82
C THR A 105 20.90 8.04 33.53
N GLU A 106 19.81 8.17 32.76
CA GLU A 106 18.50 7.67 33.14
C GLU A 106 18.01 6.72 32.04
N GLN A 107 17.79 5.48 32.46
CA GLN A 107 17.07 4.44 31.73
C GLN A 107 15.60 4.78 31.74
N GLU A 108 14.93 4.77 30.58
CA GLU A 108 13.48 4.71 30.50
C GLU A 108 13.06 3.32 30.00
N GLY A 109 12.23 2.66 30.80
CA GLY A 109 11.77 1.28 30.61
C GLY A 109 10.65 1.12 29.58
N PRO A 110 10.04 -0.09 29.50
CA PRO A 110 9.05 -0.43 28.47
C PRO A 110 7.72 0.32 28.66
N PRO A 111 6.93 0.51 27.59
CA PRO A 111 5.75 1.39 27.60
C PRO A 111 4.61 0.80 28.43
N PRO A 112 3.71 1.63 29.00
CA PRO A 112 2.54 1.12 29.70
C PRO A 112 1.47 0.67 28.69
N ASP A 113 0.92 -0.52 28.95
CA ASP A 113 -0.26 -1.07 28.28
C ASP A 113 -1.49 -0.16 28.51
N GLY A 114 -1.98 0.45 27.44
CA GLY A 114 -3.29 1.05 27.34
C GLY A 114 -3.96 0.60 26.03
N PRO A 115 -5.30 0.49 25.97
CA PRO A 115 -5.97 0.08 24.74
C PRO A 115 -5.71 1.13 23.64
N PRO A 116 -5.61 0.72 22.36
CA PRO A 116 -5.33 1.67 21.29
C PRO A 116 -6.52 2.64 21.17
N GLU A 117 -6.31 3.90 21.55
CA GLU A 117 -7.26 4.96 21.22
C GLU A 117 -7.42 5.01 19.70
N LYS A 118 -8.66 4.92 19.22
CA LYS A 118 -9.00 4.95 17.78
C LYS A 118 -8.64 6.32 17.20
N ARG A 119 -7.38 6.48 16.75
CA ARG A 119 -6.89 7.68 16.06
C ARG A 119 -7.45 7.70 14.63
N ILE A 120 -8.27 8.70 14.33
CA ILE A 120 -8.90 8.86 13.01
C ILE A 120 -7.94 9.63 12.10
N THR A 121 -7.60 9.07 10.94
CA THR A 121 -6.85 9.74 9.88
C THR A 121 -7.81 10.38 8.88
N ALA A 122 -7.57 11.63 8.51
CA ALA A 122 -8.40 12.37 7.55
C ALA A 122 -7.49 13.26 6.67
N THR A 123 -7.92 13.59 5.45
CA THR A 123 -7.25 14.61 4.63
C THR A 123 -8.01 15.95 4.68
N MET A 124 -7.45 17.03 4.11
CA MET A 124 -8.10 18.35 4.18
C MET A 124 -9.48 18.37 3.53
N ASP A 125 -9.64 17.68 2.40
CA ASP A 125 -10.93 17.54 1.72
C ASP A 125 -12.00 16.90 2.60
N ASP A 126 -11.61 16.01 3.52
CA ASP A 126 -12.53 15.38 4.48
C ASP A 126 -13.02 16.42 5.52
N MET A 127 -12.16 17.36 5.93
CA MET A 127 -12.52 18.46 6.84
C MET A 127 -13.35 19.56 6.17
N LEU A 128 -13.15 19.78 4.87
CA LEU A 128 -13.90 20.78 4.10
C LEU A 128 -15.28 20.27 3.69
N SER A 129 -15.38 18.99 3.33
CA SER A 129 -16.65 18.33 2.97
C SER A 129 -17.63 18.27 4.14
N THR A 130 -17.12 18.10 5.37
CA THR A 130 -17.92 18.12 6.61
C THR A 130 -18.36 19.54 7.03
N ARG A 131 -17.68 20.59 6.55
CA ARG A 131 -18.09 21.99 6.77
C ARG A 131 -19.09 22.49 5.74
N SER A 132 -19.00 22.00 4.50
CA SER A 132 -19.91 22.41 3.43
C SER A 132 -21.36 21.96 3.65
N SER A 133 -21.62 20.98 4.53
CA SER A 133 -22.96 20.56 4.95
C SER A 133 -23.62 21.47 5.99
N THR A 134 -22.92 22.51 6.48
CA THR A 134 -23.46 23.44 7.51
C THR A 134 -23.81 24.83 7.00
N LEU A 135 -23.69 25.08 5.69
CA LEU A 135 -24.01 26.38 5.07
C LEU A 135 -25.12 26.24 4.03
N THR A 136 -26.32 25.91 4.48
CA THR A 136 -27.55 26.29 3.78
C THR A 136 -28.60 26.79 4.77
N GLU A 137 -28.98 28.05 4.53
CA GLU A 137 -30.13 28.81 5.04
C GLU A 137 -30.12 29.34 6.48
N GLU A 138 -29.73 30.61 6.62
CA GLU A 138 -30.31 31.50 7.62
C GLU A 138 -31.76 31.85 7.24
N GLY A 139 -32.71 31.39 8.05
CA GLY A 139 -34.13 31.75 7.97
C GLY A 139 -34.87 31.35 9.25
N ALA A 140 -34.90 32.26 10.22
CA ALA A 140 -35.37 32.03 11.57
C ALA A 140 -36.91 31.81 11.69
N LYS A 141 -37.35 30.79 12.45
CA LYS A 141 -38.08 30.90 13.75
C LYS A 141 -38.99 29.70 14.06
N SER A 142 -38.85 29.24 15.32
CA SER A 142 -39.87 28.71 16.26
C SER A 142 -40.11 27.20 16.43
N ALA A 143 -39.89 26.81 17.69
CA ALA A 143 -40.67 25.93 18.56
C ALA A 143 -40.38 24.41 18.62
N GLU A 144 -39.98 24.03 19.85
CA GLU A 144 -39.83 22.73 20.49
C GLU A 144 -40.92 21.70 20.18
N ALA A 145 -40.51 20.48 19.82
CA ALA A 145 -40.85 19.23 20.51
C ALA A 145 -40.21 18.03 19.79
N THR A 146 -39.97 16.96 20.56
CA THR A 146 -39.42 15.64 20.14
C THR A 146 -37.90 15.50 20.20
N LYS A 147 -37.40 15.34 21.44
CA LYS A 147 -36.15 14.61 21.73
C LYS A 147 -36.38 13.11 21.52
N GLU A 148 -35.30 12.43 21.15
CA GLU A 148 -35.10 10.97 21.06
C GLU A 148 -35.43 10.29 19.72
N SER A 149 -34.53 10.41 18.73
CA SER A 149 -33.94 9.25 18.02
C SER A 149 -33.06 9.71 16.85
N SER A 150 -31.85 10.21 17.12
CA SER A 150 -30.82 10.39 16.07
C SER A 150 -29.46 10.70 16.69
N LYS A 151 -28.81 9.69 17.27
CA LYS A 151 -27.38 9.76 17.60
C LYS A 151 -26.64 8.66 16.87
N PHE A 152 -26.33 8.92 15.59
CA PHE A 152 -25.20 8.30 14.90
C PHE A 152 -23.88 8.94 15.40
N PRO A 153 -22.74 8.24 15.40
CA PRO A 153 -21.59 8.57 16.23
C PRO A 153 -20.72 9.75 15.73
N PHE A 154 -21.18 10.53 14.76
CA PHE A 154 -20.41 11.67 14.20
C PHE A 154 -21.05 13.06 14.40
N GLY A 155 -21.97 13.20 15.36
CA GLY A 155 -22.37 14.52 15.87
C GLY A 155 -21.27 15.15 16.73
N ILE A 156 -20.17 15.57 16.11
CA ILE A 156 -18.99 16.11 16.80
C ILE A 156 -19.23 17.59 17.12
N SER A 157 -19.26 17.91 18.41
CA SER A 157 -19.20 19.30 18.89
C SER A 157 -17.82 19.89 18.55
N PRO A 158 -17.72 21.07 17.89
CA PRO A 158 -16.50 21.54 17.24
C PRO A 158 -15.36 21.97 18.21
N ALA A 159 -15.59 21.99 19.52
CA ALA A 159 -14.64 22.56 20.48
C ALA A 159 -13.72 21.54 21.18
N GLN A 160 -13.98 20.22 21.09
CA GLN A 160 -13.24 19.21 21.88
C GLN A 160 -12.50 18.13 21.07
N SER A 161 -12.70 18.03 19.75
CA SER A 161 -12.13 16.91 18.94
C SER A 161 -10.81 17.20 18.22
N HIS A 162 -10.30 18.44 18.25
CA HIS A 162 -9.07 18.81 17.52
C HIS A 162 -7.79 18.12 18.05
N ARG A 163 -7.85 17.37 19.16
CA ARG A 163 -6.67 16.69 19.74
C ARG A 163 -6.41 15.28 19.19
N ASN A 164 -7.39 14.62 18.54
CA ASN A 164 -7.28 13.19 18.19
C ASN A 164 -7.36 12.86 16.69
N ILE A 165 -7.44 13.87 15.80
CA ILE A 165 -7.50 13.68 14.35
C ILE A 165 -6.13 13.98 13.75
N LYS A 166 -5.52 12.97 13.11
CA LYS A 166 -4.26 13.12 12.40
C LYS A 166 -4.57 13.48 10.94
N ILE A 167 -4.30 14.72 10.57
CA ILE A 167 -4.50 15.20 9.20
C ILE A 167 -3.27 14.83 8.38
N LEU A 168 -3.49 14.16 7.25
CA LEU A 168 -2.43 13.84 6.29
C LEU A 168 -2.49 14.80 5.10
N GLU A 169 -1.34 14.99 4.45
CA GLU A 169 -1.27 15.67 3.15
C GLU A 169 -1.88 14.82 2.04
N ASP A 170 -2.37 15.48 0.99
CA ASP A 170 -2.93 14.77 -0.16
C ASP A 170 -1.85 14.13 -1.04
N GLU A 171 -0.67 14.76 -1.16
CA GLU A 171 0.46 14.19 -1.90
C GLU A 171 1.36 13.32 -1.00
N PRO A 172 1.77 12.13 -1.46
CA PRO A 172 2.69 11.26 -0.75
C PRO A 172 4.13 11.81 -0.83
N HIS A 173 5.04 11.16 -0.11
CA HIS A 173 6.47 11.34 -0.39
C HIS A 173 6.75 10.89 -1.82
N SER A 174 7.41 11.75 -2.59
CA SER A 174 7.79 11.52 -3.97
C SER A 174 9.30 11.75 -4.15
N LYS A 175 9.80 11.44 -5.35
CA LYS A 175 11.21 11.58 -5.68
C LYS A 175 11.65 13.05 -5.63
N ASP A 176 12.68 13.33 -4.84
CA ASP A 176 13.44 14.57 -4.93
C ASP A 176 14.22 14.56 -6.25
N GLU A 177 13.74 15.28 -7.27
CA GLU A 177 14.40 15.37 -8.58
C GLU A 177 15.75 16.11 -8.47
N THR A 178 16.80 15.35 -8.15
CA THR A 178 18.19 15.82 -8.20
C THR A 178 18.60 16.11 -9.65
N PRO A 179 19.25 17.25 -9.92
CA PRO A 179 19.68 17.59 -11.28
C PRO A 179 20.79 16.67 -11.83
N LEU A 180 21.41 15.86 -10.96
CA LEU A 180 22.47 14.91 -11.33
C LEU A 180 21.94 13.47 -11.28
N CYS A 181 22.32 12.67 -12.28
CA CYS A 181 22.17 11.22 -12.23
C CYS A 181 23.20 10.65 -11.25
N THR A 182 22.73 10.22 -10.09
CA THR A 182 23.52 9.59 -9.02
C THR A 182 23.34 8.07 -8.97
N LEU A 183 22.70 7.51 -10.00
CA LEU A 183 22.40 6.08 -10.12
C LEU A 183 23.66 5.32 -10.54
N LEU A 184 24.06 4.34 -9.73
CA LEU A 184 25.16 3.44 -10.06
C LEU A 184 24.72 2.41 -11.11
N ASP A 185 25.65 1.95 -11.94
CA ASP A 185 25.40 0.96 -13.00
C ASP A 185 24.79 -0.36 -12.48
N TRP A 186 25.27 -0.87 -11.35
CA TRP A 186 24.71 -2.07 -10.72
C TRP A 186 23.28 -1.84 -10.21
N GLN A 187 22.93 -0.62 -9.80
CA GLN A 187 21.58 -0.26 -9.37
C GLN A 187 20.63 -0.24 -10.55
N ASP A 188 21.05 0.36 -11.67
CA ASP A 188 20.31 0.37 -12.93
C ASP A 188 20.08 -1.06 -13.46
N SER A 189 21.12 -1.89 -13.53
CA SER A 189 21.02 -3.29 -13.93
C SER A 189 20.06 -4.10 -13.04
N LEU A 190 20.13 -3.88 -11.72
CA LEU A 190 19.23 -4.53 -10.77
C LEU A 190 17.77 -4.07 -10.95
N ALA A 191 17.54 -2.76 -11.12
CA ALA A 191 16.22 -2.20 -11.38
C ALA A 191 15.62 -2.76 -12.68
N LYS A 192 16.39 -2.75 -13.78
CA LYS A 192 15.99 -3.33 -15.07
C LYS A 192 15.59 -4.78 -14.94
N ARG A 193 16.36 -5.60 -14.20
CA ARG A 193 16.00 -6.99 -13.94
C ARG A 193 14.72 -7.12 -13.14
N CYS A 194 14.55 -6.32 -12.09
CA CYS A 194 13.35 -6.33 -11.25
C CYS A 194 12.10 -5.97 -12.07
N VAL A 195 12.16 -4.90 -12.85
CA VAL A 195 11.09 -4.49 -13.77
C VAL A 195 10.81 -5.59 -14.79
N CYS A 196 11.83 -6.21 -15.37
CA CYS A 196 11.67 -7.33 -16.32
C CYS A 196 10.92 -8.52 -15.70
N VAL A 197 11.27 -8.92 -14.47
CA VAL A 197 10.58 -10.01 -13.76
C VAL A 197 9.13 -9.62 -13.45
N SER A 198 8.89 -8.40 -12.95
CA SER A 198 7.52 -7.93 -12.70
C SER A 198 6.67 -7.89 -13.97
N ASN A 199 7.26 -7.48 -15.10
CA ASN A 199 6.60 -7.45 -16.40
C ASN A 199 6.34 -8.86 -16.95
N THR A 200 7.21 -9.82 -16.65
CA THR A 200 6.98 -11.24 -16.98
C THR A 200 5.76 -11.76 -16.23
N ILE A 201 5.65 -11.48 -14.93
CA ILE A 201 4.48 -11.83 -14.11
C ILE A 201 3.22 -11.13 -14.64
N ARG A 202 3.29 -9.83 -14.91
CA ARG A 202 2.20 -9.07 -15.54
C ARG A 202 1.75 -9.72 -16.84
N SER A 203 2.69 -10.05 -17.73
CA SER A 203 2.38 -10.66 -19.03
C SER A 203 1.72 -12.03 -18.88
N LEU A 204 2.18 -12.85 -17.91
CA LEU A 204 1.56 -14.13 -17.59
C LEU A 204 0.12 -13.98 -17.11
N SER A 205 -0.21 -12.89 -16.41
CA SER A 205 -1.59 -12.64 -15.94
C SER A 205 -2.60 -12.39 -17.06
N PHE A 206 -2.15 -12.03 -18.27
CA PHE A 206 -3.03 -11.81 -19.42
C PHE A 206 -3.45 -13.11 -20.13
N VAL A 207 -2.78 -14.24 -19.85
CA VAL A 207 -3.09 -15.51 -20.50
C VAL A 207 -4.35 -16.09 -19.84
N PRO A 208 -5.44 -16.36 -20.60
CA PRO A 208 -6.65 -16.95 -20.02
C PRO A 208 -6.37 -18.27 -19.31
N GLY A 209 -6.84 -18.42 -18.07
CA GLY A 209 -6.59 -19.58 -17.22
C GLY A 209 -5.38 -19.44 -16.29
N ASN A 210 -4.44 -18.53 -16.57
CA ASN A 210 -3.34 -18.26 -15.64
C ASN A 210 -3.80 -17.49 -14.41
N ASP A 211 -4.85 -16.69 -14.52
CA ASP A 211 -5.50 -15.99 -13.42
C ASP A 211 -5.87 -16.94 -12.26
N PHE A 212 -6.42 -18.11 -12.57
CA PHE A 212 -6.73 -19.13 -11.57
C PHE A 212 -5.47 -19.71 -10.90
N GLU A 213 -4.42 -20.02 -11.64
CA GLU A 213 -3.19 -20.57 -11.06
C GLU A 213 -2.42 -19.53 -10.24
N MET A 214 -2.32 -18.30 -10.74
CA MET A 214 -1.64 -17.19 -10.09
C MET A 214 -2.36 -16.76 -8.81
N SER A 215 -3.70 -16.73 -8.82
CA SER A 215 -4.50 -16.39 -7.64
C SER A 215 -4.42 -17.43 -6.51
N LYS A 216 -3.90 -18.64 -6.78
CA LYS A 216 -3.63 -19.69 -5.77
C LYS A 216 -2.22 -19.63 -5.18
N HIS A 217 -1.35 -18.73 -5.64
CA HIS A 217 0.06 -18.70 -5.23
C HIS A 217 0.31 -17.70 -4.08
N PRO A 218 0.51 -18.14 -2.83
CA PRO A 218 0.62 -17.24 -1.67
C PRO A 218 1.81 -16.29 -1.76
N GLY A 219 2.95 -16.76 -2.28
CA GLY A 219 4.15 -15.93 -2.44
C GLY A 219 3.96 -14.80 -3.46
N LEU A 220 3.08 -14.99 -4.44
CA LEU A 220 2.80 -13.96 -5.44
C LEU A 220 1.95 -12.87 -4.77
N LEU A 221 0.86 -13.27 -4.11
CA LEU A 221 -0.02 -12.34 -3.40
C LEU A 221 0.71 -11.59 -2.28
N LEU A 222 1.63 -12.25 -1.57
CA LEU A 222 2.50 -11.60 -0.58
C LEU A 222 3.34 -10.49 -1.22
N ILE A 223 4.00 -10.77 -2.35
CA ILE A 223 4.83 -9.78 -3.06
C ILE A 223 3.95 -8.63 -3.59
N LEU A 224 2.84 -8.95 -4.25
CA LEU A 224 1.91 -7.93 -4.78
C LEU A 224 1.38 -7.05 -3.63
N GLY A 225 0.90 -7.65 -2.54
CA GLY A 225 0.41 -6.94 -1.37
C GLY A 225 1.46 -6.02 -0.73
N LYS A 226 2.74 -6.42 -0.71
CA LYS A 226 3.84 -5.55 -0.28
C LYS A 226 4.10 -4.41 -1.26
N LEU A 227 4.06 -4.66 -2.56
CA LEU A 227 4.39 -3.67 -3.60
C LEU A 227 3.32 -2.58 -3.78
N ILE A 228 2.04 -2.83 -3.48
CA ILE A 228 0.95 -1.86 -3.70
C ILE A 228 1.23 -0.51 -2.99
N LEU A 229 1.59 -0.55 -1.71
CA LEU A 229 1.88 0.64 -0.89
C LEU A 229 3.35 0.78 -0.51
N LEU A 230 4.25 0.00 -1.12
CA LEU A 230 5.68 0.12 -0.85
C LEU A 230 6.11 1.57 -1.12
N HIS A 231 6.67 2.22 -0.12
CA HIS A 231 7.10 3.64 -0.13
C HIS A 231 6.07 4.68 -0.59
N HIS A 232 4.77 4.36 -0.62
CA HIS A 232 3.71 5.33 -0.88
C HIS A 232 3.05 5.69 0.46
N LYS A 233 3.49 6.80 1.07
CA LYS A 233 3.01 7.26 2.37
C LYS A 233 2.78 8.77 2.35
N HIS A 234 1.61 9.18 2.80
CA HIS A 234 1.26 10.58 2.99
C HIS A 234 1.91 11.13 4.28
N PRO A 235 2.68 12.24 4.20
CA PRO A 235 3.22 12.89 5.37
C PRO A 235 2.10 13.49 6.24
N GLU A 236 2.41 13.68 7.53
CA GLU A 236 1.53 14.43 8.41
C GLU A 236 1.53 15.89 8.01
N ARG A 237 0.32 16.47 7.90
CA ARG A 237 0.18 17.90 7.68
C ARG A 237 0.67 18.65 8.91
N LYS A 238 1.82 19.30 8.78
CA LYS A 238 2.33 20.21 9.81
C LYS A 238 1.50 21.50 9.76
N GLN A 239 0.86 21.86 10.87
CA GLN A 239 0.22 23.17 10.98
C GLN A 239 1.30 24.24 10.94
N ALA A 240 1.16 25.24 10.06
CA ALA A 240 2.03 26.40 10.07
C ALA A 240 1.93 27.08 11.45
N PRO A 241 3.05 27.41 12.12
CA PRO A 241 3.00 28.16 13.37
C PRO A 241 2.22 29.46 13.16
N LEU A 242 1.22 29.72 14.00
CA LEU A 242 0.37 30.91 13.95
C LEU A 242 1.08 32.18 14.46
N THR A 243 2.38 32.11 14.75
CA THR A 243 3.19 33.20 15.29
C THR A 243 4.44 33.42 14.43
N TYR A 244 4.71 34.70 14.09
CA TYR A 244 5.98 35.18 13.54
C TYR A 244 7.12 35.11 14.58
N GLU A 245 7.21 34.04 15.36
CA GLU A 245 8.43 33.76 16.09
C GLU A 245 9.33 33.02 15.11
N LYS A 246 10.34 33.75 14.62
CA LYS A 246 11.54 33.16 14.01
C LYS A 246 12.18 32.27 15.07
N GLU A 247 11.67 31.06 15.23
CA GLU A 247 12.51 29.99 15.70
C GLU A 247 13.46 29.71 14.54
N GLU A 248 14.73 30.08 14.73
CA GLU A 248 15.85 29.41 14.09
C GLU A 248 15.85 27.94 14.57
N GLU A 249 14.77 27.19 14.28
CA GLU A 249 14.89 25.77 14.15
C GLU A 249 15.90 25.61 13.03
N GLN A 250 17.10 25.18 13.42
CA GLN A 250 18.04 24.58 12.50
C GLN A 250 17.21 23.66 11.63
N ASP A 251 16.97 24.08 10.38
CA ASP A 251 16.68 23.18 9.29
C ASP A 251 17.75 22.12 9.48
N GLN A 252 17.38 20.98 10.07
CA GLN A 252 18.17 19.77 9.97
C GLN A 252 18.13 19.52 8.48
N GLY A 253 19.04 20.18 7.76
CA GLY A 253 19.10 20.20 6.32
C GLY A 253 18.97 18.76 5.94
N VAL A 254 17.88 18.45 5.22
CA VAL A 254 17.42 17.11 4.87
C VAL A 254 18.67 16.31 4.60
N SER A 255 19.06 15.49 5.58
CA SER A 255 20.36 14.85 5.50
C SER A 255 20.21 13.86 4.36
N CYS A 256 20.73 14.22 3.19
CA CYS A 256 20.75 13.43 1.96
C CYS A 256 21.70 12.23 2.15
N ASN A 257 21.43 11.43 3.18
CA ASN A 257 22.28 10.32 3.60
C ASN A 257 21.81 8.99 3.01
N LYS A 258 20.70 8.99 2.25
CA LYS A 258 20.33 7.88 1.37
C LYS A 258 19.76 8.46 0.07
N VAL A 259 20.54 8.39 -1.00
CA VAL A 259 19.99 8.59 -2.35
C VAL A 259 18.97 7.48 -2.59
N GLU A 260 17.69 7.82 -2.57
CA GLU A 260 16.60 6.89 -2.86
C GLU A 260 16.53 6.65 -4.38
N TRP A 261 17.40 5.78 -4.87
CA TRP A 261 17.64 5.57 -6.30
C TRP A 261 16.56 4.75 -7.02
N TRP A 262 15.63 4.14 -6.28
CA TRP A 262 14.69 3.13 -6.80
C TRP A 262 13.33 3.69 -7.20
N TRP A 263 13.07 5.00 -7.08
CA TRP A 263 11.77 5.61 -7.36
C TRP A 263 11.22 5.28 -8.74
N ASP A 264 12.00 5.52 -9.81
CA ASP A 264 11.59 5.25 -11.19
C ASP A 264 11.30 3.75 -11.41
N CYS A 265 12.07 2.86 -10.77
CA CYS A 265 11.83 1.42 -10.77
C CYS A 265 10.50 1.09 -10.07
N LEU A 266 10.26 1.68 -8.90
CA LEU A 266 9.09 1.41 -8.09
C LEU A 266 7.80 1.85 -8.75
N GLU A 267 7.79 2.97 -9.47
CA GLU A 267 6.64 3.42 -10.27
C GLU A 267 6.21 2.33 -11.27
N MET A 268 7.16 1.77 -12.02
CA MET A 268 6.90 0.68 -12.97
C MET A 268 6.48 -0.62 -12.26
N LEU A 269 7.10 -0.95 -11.12
CA LEU A 269 6.72 -2.11 -10.33
C LEU A 269 5.30 -1.99 -9.80
N ARG A 270 4.89 -0.79 -9.40
CA ARG A 270 3.54 -0.52 -8.90
C ARG A 270 2.51 -0.63 -10.01
N GLU A 271 2.77 -0.03 -11.18
CA GLU A 271 1.92 -0.22 -12.36
C GLU A 271 1.76 -1.71 -12.68
N ASN A 272 2.87 -2.44 -12.80
CA ASN A 272 2.84 -3.87 -13.13
C ASN A 272 2.06 -4.68 -12.08
N THR A 273 2.20 -4.34 -10.81
CA THR A 273 1.47 -4.96 -9.69
C THR A 273 -0.03 -4.72 -9.80
N LEU A 274 -0.45 -3.49 -10.03
CA LEU A 274 -1.88 -3.13 -10.14
C LEU A 274 -2.53 -3.77 -11.37
N VAL A 275 -1.83 -3.81 -12.51
CA VAL A 275 -2.31 -4.51 -13.71
C VAL A 275 -2.42 -6.02 -13.47
N THR A 276 -1.43 -6.61 -12.80
CA THR A 276 -1.46 -8.04 -12.44
C THR A 276 -2.66 -8.34 -11.54
N LEU A 277 -2.93 -7.53 -10.52
CA LEU A 277 -4.08 -7.68 -9.62
C LEU A 277 -5.42 -7.55 -10.36
N ALA A 278 -5.55 -6.54 -11.23
CA ALA A 278 -6.75 -6.35 -12.04
C ALA A 278 -7.05 -7.57 -12.92
N ASN A 279 -6.03 -8.23 -13.46
CA ASN A 279 -6.18 -9.45 -14.25
C ASN A 279 -6.56 -10.67 -13.40
N ILE A 280 -5.86 -10.94 -12.29
CA ILE A 280 -6.11 -12.16 -11.49
C ILE A 280 -7.35 -12.09 -10.59
N SER A 281 -7.85 -10.88 -10.30
CA SER A 281 -8.93 -10.64 -9.33
C SER A 281 -10.26 -11.32 -9.66
N GLY A 282 -10.47 -11.72 -10.93
CA GLY A 282 -11.68 -12.47 -11.32
C GLY A 282 -11.77 -13.86 -10.68
N GLN A 283 -10.62 -14.48 -10.38
CA GLN A 283 -10.54 -15.82 -9.77
C GLN A 283 -9.99 -15.79 -8.34
N LEU A 284 -9.59 -14.63 -7.85
CA LEU A 284 -8.93 -14.47 -6.55
C LEU A 284 -9.95 -14.52 -5.41
N ASP A 285 -9.99 -15.66 -4.71
CA ASP A 285 -10.59 -15.78 -3.38
C ASP A 285 -9.53 -15.54 -2.30
N LEU A 286 -9.76 -14.53 -1.45
CA LEU A 286 -8.83 -14.20 -0.37
C LEU A 286 -9.05 -15.02 0.89
N SER A 287 -10.16 -15.77 1.00
CA SER A 287 -10.52 -16.56 2.18
C SER A 287 -9.46 -17.58 2.64
N PRO A 288 -8.67 -18.24 1.76
CA PRO A 288 -7.69 -19.24 2.21
C PRO A 288 -6.42 -18.64 2.78
N TYR A 289 -6.21 -17.33 2.62
CA TYR A 289 -4.94 -16.68 2.92
C TYR A 289 -4.92 -16.05 4.32
N PRO A 290 -3.76 -16.09 5.01
CA PRO A 290 -3.60 -15.42 6.30
C PRO A 290 -3.72 -13.90 6.15
N GLU A 291 -4.04 -13.22 7.25
CA GLU A 291 -4.13 -11.76 7.33
C GLU A 291 -2.87 -11.06 6.79
N SER A 292 -1.69 -11.64 7.01
CA SER A 292 -0.42 -11.12 6.50
C SER A 292 -0.32 -11.04 4.98
N ILE A 293 -1.22 -11.69 4.24
CA ILE A 293 -1.34 -11.66 2.77
C ILE A 293 -2.59 -10.90 2.35
N CYS A 294 -3.77 -11.26 2.86
CA CYS A 294 -5.02 -10.66 2.38
C CYS A 294 -5.17 -9.19 2.81
N LEU A 295 -4.75 -8.83 4.03
CA LEU A 295 -4.90 -7.46 4.53
C LEU A 295 -4.03 -6.46 3.75
N PRO A 296 -2.72 -6.70 3.47
CA PRO A 296 -1.94 -5.78 2.62
C PRO A 296 -2.53 -5.57 1.22
N VAL A 297 -3.14 -6.60 0.63
CA VAL A 297 -3.80 -6.48 -0.67
C VAL A 297 -5.03 -5.59 -0.55
N LEU A 298 -5.94 -5.88 0.39
CA LEU A 298 -7.17 -5.12 0.56
C LEU A 298 -6.92 -3.68 1.02
N ASP A 299 -6.04 -3.48 1.99
CA ASP A 299 -5.64 -2.16 2.49
C ASP A 299 -5.06 -1.30 1.36
N GLY A 300 -4.17 -1.88 0.55
CA GLY A 300 -3.59 -1.21 -0.60
C GLY A 300 -4.61 -0.84 -1.68
N LEU A 301 -5.49 -1.77 -2.05
CA LEU A 301 -6.54 -1.52 -3.05
C LEU A 301 -7.51 -0.43 -2.59
N LEU A 302 -7.96 -0.51 -1.33
CA LEU A 302 -8.85 0.49 -0.74
C LEU A 302 -8.16 1.86 -0.62
N HIS A 303 -6.89 1.90 -0.25
CA HIS A 303 -6.11 3.14 -0.21
C HIS A 303 -6.07 3.80 -1.59
N TRP A 304 -5.61 3.09 -2.62
CA TRP A 304 -5.54 3.63 -3.99
C TRP A 304 -6.91 4.02 -4.56
N ALA A 305 -8.00 3.37 -4.12
CA ALA A 305 -9.34 3.69 -4.57
C ALA A 305 -9.79 5.08 -4.08
N VAL A 306 -9.38 5.49 -2.88
CA VAL A 306 -9.74 6.77 -2.26
C VAL A 306 -8.58 7.76 -2.13
N CYS A 307 -7.42 7.42 -2.70
CA CYS A 307 -6.20 8.21 -2.58
C CYS A 307 -6.40 9.58 -3.25
N PRO A 308 -6.16 10.69 -2.53
CA PRO A 308 -6.35 12.03 -3.06
C PRO A 308 -5.18 12.52 -3.94
N SER A 309 -4.04 11.83 -3.93
CA SER A 309 -2.85 12.22 -4.70
C SER A 309 -3.11 12.22 -6.21
N ALA A 310 -2.43 13.13 -6.90
CA ALA A 310 -2.33 13.14 -8.36
C ALA A 310 -1.86 11.78 -8.91
N GLU A 311 -0.93 11.10 -8.23
CA GLU A 311 -0.42 9.76 -8.64
C GLU A 311 -1.56 8.75 -8.82
N ALA A 312 -2.64 8.84 -8.04
CA ALA A 312 -3.75 7.90 -8.09
C ALA A 312 -4.77 8.22 -9.19
N GLN A 313 -4.94 9.51 -9.48
CA GLN A 313 -5.97 10.02 -10.38
C GLN A 313 -5.48 10.05 -11.82
N ASP A 314 -4.20 10.38 -12.03
CA ASP A 314 -3.62 10.56 -13.35
C ASP A 314 -3.23 9.23 -14.02
N PRO A 315 -3.20 9.18 -15.37
CA PRO A 315 -2.66 8.04 -16.08
C PRO A 315 -1.19 7.78 -15.72
N PHE A 316 -0.75 6.52 -15.74
CA PHE A 316 0.65 6.19 -15.49
C PHE A 316 1.61 6.92 -16.44
N SER A 317 2.72 7.43 -15.90
CA SER A 317 3.78 8.14 -16.64
C SER A 317 4.42 7.33 -17.77
N THR A 318 4.35 6.00 -17.69
CA THR A 318 4.84 5.06 -18.71
C THR A 318 3.95 5.01 -19.96
N LEU A 319 2.71 5.49 -19.85
CA LEU A 319 1.73 5.44 -20.93
C LEU A 319 1.80 6.73 -21.78
N GLY A 320 1.38 6.61 -23.04
CA GLY A 320 1.36 7.75 -23.97
C GLY A 320 0.27 8.80 -23.64
N PRO A 321 0.28 9.96 -24.31
CA PRO A 321 -0.52 11.15 -23.95
C PRO A 321 -2.04 10.97 -24.04
N ASN A 322 -2.54 9.92 -24.69
CA ASN A 322 -3.98 9.63 -24.83
C ASN A 322 -4.45 8.51 -23.89
N ALA A 323 -3.57 8.02 -23.00
CA ALA A 323 -3.92 6.99 -22.06
C ALA A 323 -4.85 7.53 -20.97
N VAL A 324 -5.77 6.68 -20.53
CA VAL A 324 -6.75 7.02 -19.49
C VAL A 324 -6.66 6.09 -18.28
N LEU A 325 -5.71 5.16 -18.28
CA LEU A 325 -5.57 4.13 -17.26
C LEU A 325 -4.78 4.67 -16.07
N SER A 326 -5.48 4.97 -14.98
CA SER A 326 -4.91 5.42 -13.71
C SER A 326 -4.92 4.30 -12.67
N PRO A 327 -4.11 4.40 -11.59
CA PRO A 327 -4.21 3.48 -10.46
C PRO A 327 -5.62 3.34 -9.91
N GLN A 328 -6.37 4.45 -9.76
CA GLN A 328 -7.74 4.43 -9.26
C GLN A 328 -8.66 3.56 -10.15
N ARG A 329 -8.48 3.58 -11.47
CA ARG A 329 -9.28 2.75 -12.39
C ARG A 329 -8.92 1.27 -12.30
N LEU A 330 -7.63 0.94 -12.16
CA LEU A 330 -7.21 -0.46 -11.98
C LEU A 330 -7.71 -1.05 -10.67
N VAL A 331 -7.65 -0.30 -9.57
CA VAL A 331 -8.17 -0.80 -8.29
C VAL A 331 -9.70 -0.83 -8.25
N LEU A 332 -10.39 0.07 -8.96
CA LEU A 332 -11.84 -0.03 -9.17
C LEU A 332 -12.21 -1.33 -9.89
N GLU A 333 -11.53 -1.65 -10.99
CA GLU A 333 -11.72 -2.92 -11.69
C GLU A 333 -11.45 -4.11 -10.75
N THR A 334 -10.33 -4.08 -10.04
CA THR A 334 -9.91 -5.14 -9.10
C THR A 334 -10.95 -5.35 -8.00
N LEU A 335 -11.39 -4.29 -7.32
CA LEU A 335 -12.38 -4.36 -6.25
C LEU A 335 -13.75 -4.83 -6.78
N SER A 336 -14.16 -4.35 -7.96
CA SER A 336 -15.42 -4.79 -8.58
C SER A 336 -15.41 -6.30 -8.87
N LYS A 337 -14.29 -6.85 -9.37
CA LYS A 337 -14.12 -8.30 -9.61
C LYS A 337 -14.03 -9.10 -8.31
N LEU A 338 -13.25 -8.64 -7.33
CA LEU A 338 -13.16 -9.29 -6.02
C LEU A 338 -14.53 -9.39 -5.35
N SER A 339 -15.32 -8.30 -5.40
CA SER A 339 -16.64 -8.22 -4.78
C SER A 339 -17.68 -9.16 -5.38
N ILE A 340 -17.39 -9.84 -6.50
CA ILE A 340 -18.28 -10.88 -7.05
C ILE A 340 -18.40 -12.06 -6.08
N GLN A 341 -17.40 -12.29 -5.25
CA GLN A 341 -17.39 -13.37 -4.25
C GLN A 341 -17.75 -12.82 -2.86
N ASP A 342 -18.72 -13.43 -2.20
CA ASP A 342 -19.19 -12.98 -0.87
C ASP A 342 -18.08 -13.03 0.18
N ASN A 343 -17.21 -14.06 0.15
CA ASN A 343 -16.03 -14.16 1.03
C ASN A 343 -15.15 -12.91 0.97
N ASN A 344 -14.93 -12.37 -0.24
CA ASN A 344 -14.12 -11.18 -0.43
C ASN A 344 -14.87 -9.92 0.01
N VAL A 345 -16.20 -9.87 -0.17
CA VAL A 345 -17.03 -8.76 0.33
C VAL A 345 -16.90 -8.65 1.85
N ASP A 346 -17.00 -9.76 2.56
CA ASP A 346 -16.83 -9.79 4.02
C ASP A 346 -15.46 -9.26 4.43
N LEU A 347 -14.39 -9.67 3.75
CA LEU A 347 -13.03 -9.20 4.03
C LEU A 347 -12.84 -7.71 3.69
N ILE A 348 -13.41 -7.23 2.59
CA ILE A 348 -13.38 -5.80 2.22
C ILE A 348 -14.06 -4.96 3.30
N LEU A 349 -15.27 -5.36 3.73
CA LEU A 349 -16.04 -4.64 4.74
C LEU A 349 -15.41 -4.74 6.14
N ALA A 350 -14.68 -5.81 6.42
CA ALA A 350 -13.91 -5.98 7.65
C ALA A 350 -12.60 -5.17 7.67
N THR A 351 -12.15 -4.61 6.54
CA THR A 351 -10.86 -3.90 6.45
C THR A 351 -10.94 -2.52 7.12
N PRO A 352 -10.16 -2.24 8.19
CA PRO A 352 -10.10 -0.92 8.81
C PRO A 352 -9.37 0.12 7.93
N PRO A 353 -9.63 1.43 8.10
CA PRO A 353 -10.67 2.07 8.90
C PRO A 353 -12.00 2.22 8.13
N PHE A 354 -13.14 2.13 8.81
CA PHE A 354 -14.48 2.27 8.20
C PHE A 354 -14.69 3.61 7.49
N SER A 355 -14.08 4.69 7.96
CA SER A 355 -14.15 6.01 7.29
C SER A 355 -13.62 5.97 5.86
N ARG A 356 -12.68 5.06 5.56
CA ARG A 356 -12.20 4.81 4.20
C ARG A 356 -13.29 4.20 3.32
N LEU A 357 -14.12 3.31 3.87
CA LEU A 357 -15.25 2.72 3.15
C LEU A 357 -16.31 3.77 2.84
N GLU A 358 -16.59 4.70 3.75
CA GLU A 358 -17.50 5.83 3.49
C GLU A 358 -16.99 6.67 2.31
N LYS A 359 -15.69 7.01 2.30
CA LYS A 359 -15.04 7.74 1.19
C LYS A 359 -15.04 6.94 -0.12
N LEU A 360 -14.91 5.61 -0.03
CA LEU A 360 -15.06 4.73 -1.19
C LEU A 360 -16.48 4.81 -1.74
N TYR A 361 -17.51 4.76 -0.91
CA TYR A 361 -18.91 4.90 -1.34
C TYR A 361 -19.15 6.25 -2.01
N SER A 362 -18.67 7.35 -1.44
CA SER A 362 -18.75 8.67 -2.07
C SER A 362 -18.08 8.68 -3.46
N THR A 363 -16.91 8.05 -3.57
CA THR A 363 -16.18 7.92 -4.85
C THR A 363 -16.94 7.07 -5.86
N MET A 364 -17.58 5.98 -5.45
CA MET A 364 -18.43 5.16 -6.33
C MET A 364 -19.65 5.94 -6.81
N VAL A 365 -20.31 6.70 -5.93
CA VAL A 365 -21.43 7.56 -6.32
C VAL A 365 -20.99 8.64 -7.31
N ARG A 366 -19.78 9.19 -7.17
CA ARG A 366 -19.18 10.09 -8.17
C ARG A 366 -18.99 9.39 -9.51
N PHE A 367 -18.43 8.17 -9.55
CA PHE A 367 -18.30 7.39 -10.79
C PHE A 367 -19.66 7.05 -11.41
N LEU A 368 -20.68 6.75 -10.61
CA LEU A 368 -22.04 6.54 -11.10
C LEU A 368 -22.62 7.78 -11.80
N SER A 369 -22.26 8.98 -11.33
CA SER A 369 -22.71 10.24 -11.90
C SER A 369 -21.95 10.62 -13.19
N ASP A 370 -20.73 10.11 -13.36
CA ASP A 370 -19.90 10.40 -14.52
C ASP A 370 -20.32 9.58 -15.74
N ARG A 371 -21.12 10.21 -16.59
CA ARG A 371 -21.63 9.61 -17.84
C ARG A 371 -20.57 9.52 -18.94
N LYS A 372 -19.40 10.15 -18.79
CA LYS A 372 -18.34 10.16 -19.81
C LYS A 372 -17.51 8.87 -19.82
N ASN A 373 -17.45 8.17 -18.70
CA ASN A 373 -16.67 6.94 -18.53
C ASN A 373 -17.61 5.76 -18.24
N PRO A 374 -18.29 5.19 -19.26
CA PRO A 374 -19.30 4.14 -19.05
C PRO A 374 -18.73 2.90 -18.35
N VAL A 375 -17.51 2.50 -18.67
CA VAL A 375 -16.85 1.34 -18.04
C VAL A 375 -16.67 1.54 -16.53
N CYS A 376 -16.16 2.70 -16.11
CA CYS A 376 -15.98 3.01 -14.68
C CYS A 376 -17.33 3.14 -13.98
N ARG A 377 -18.33 3.70 -14.66
CA ARG A 377 -19.71 3.79 -14.18
C ARG A 377 -20.30 2.41 -13.91
N GLU A 378 -20.12 1.46 -14.82
CA GLU A 378 -20.57 0.07 -14.66
C GLU A 378 -19.83 -0.64 -13.52
N MET A 379 -18.50 -0.51 -13.44
CA MET A 379 -17.71 -1.09 -12.33
C MET A 379 -18.16 -0.54 -10.96
N ALA A 380 -18.52 0.74 -10.89
CA ALA A 380 -19.09 1.34 -9.68
C ALA A 380 -20.47 0.76 -9.32
N VAL A 381 -21.34 0.49 -10.30
CA VAL A 381 -22.61 -0.23 -10.06
C VAL A 381 -22.33 -1.63 -9.49
N VAL A 382 -21.39 -2.38 -10.09
CA VAL A 382 -21.04 -3.72 -9.61
C VAL A 382 -20.61 -3.68 -8.16
N LEU A 383 -19.66 -2.80 -7.83
CA LEU A 383 -19.12 -2.71 -6.48
C LEU A 383 -20.19 -2.27 -5.47
N LEU A 384 -20.98 -1.24 -5.78
CA LEU A 384 -22.07 -0.79 -4.88
C LEU A 384 -23.13 -1.87 -4.69
N ALA A 385 -23.51 -2.60 -5.74
CA ALA A 385 -24.48 -3.68 -5.64
C ALA A 385 -23.98 -4.80 -4.72
N ASN A 386 -22.73 -5.25 -4.90
CA ASN A 386 -22.19 -6.34 -4.11
C ASN A 386 -21.95 -5.94 -2.65
N LEU A 387 -21.39 -4.76 -2.40
CA LEU A 387 -21.16 -4.27 -1.03
C LEU A 387 -22.48 -4.03 -0.27
N ALA A 388 -23.50 -3.45 -0.91
CA ALA A 388 -24.81 -3.25 -0.29
C ALA A 388 -25.53 -4.58 0.00
N GLN A 389 -25.32 -5.60 -0.83
CA GLN A 389 -25.90 -6.94 -0.60
C GLN A 389 -25.18 -7.70 0.51
N GLY A 390 -23.89 -7.45 0.72
CA GLY A 390 -23.07 -8.15 1.72
C GLY A 390 -23.38 -7.77 3.15
N ASP A 391 -23.66 -6.50 3.44
CA ASP A 391 -23.91 -6.05 4.81
C ASP A 391 -24.93 -4.90 4.89
N SER A 392 -25.75 -4.94 5.94
CA SER A 392 -26.74 -3.91 6.28
C SER A 392 -26.10 -2.57 6.64
N LEU A 393 -24.94 -2.57 7.31
CA LEU A 393 -24.22 -1.33 7.61
C LEU A 393 -23.66 -0.69 6.33
N ALA A 394 -23.13 -1.50 5.41
CA ALA A 394 -22.71 -1.03 4.09
C ALA A 394 -23.90 -0.48 3.29
N ALA A 395 -25.04 -1.19 3.25
CA ALA A 395 -26.26 -0.71 2.60
C ALA A 395 -26.75 0.61 3.20
N ARG A 396 -26.74 0.75 4.53
CA ARG A 396 -27.07 2.01 5.21
C ARG A 396 -26.09 3.12 4.81
N ALA A 397 -24.80 2.86 4.90
CA ALA A 397 -23.74 3.84 4.61
C ALA A 397 -23.74 4.31 3.16
N ILE A 398 -24.10 3.43 2.20
CA ILE A 398 -24.27 3.77 0.79
C ILE A 398 -25.53 4.62 0.56
N ALA A 399 -26.67 4.25 1.16
CA ALA A 399 -27.92 4.99 0.96
C ALA A 399 -27.83 6.44 1.46
N VAL A 400 -27.14 6.68 2.57
CA VAL A 400 -26.95 8.04 3.12
C VAL A 400 -25.94 8.88 2.34
N GLN A 401 -25.21 8.31 1.37
CA GLN A 401 -24.37 9.11 0.47
C GLN A 401 -25.25 9.99 -0.41
N LYS A 402 -24.91 11.28 -0.47
CA LYS A 402 -25.67 12.26 -1.26
C LYS A 402 -25.78 11.85 -2.72
N GLY A 403 -27.01 11.59 -3.17
CA GLY A 403 -27.32 11.26 -4.57
C GLY A 403 -27.10 9.80 -4.97
N SER A 404 -26.84 8.89 -4.02
CA SER A 404 -26.63 7.46 -4.31
C SER A 404 -27.83 6.82 -5.05
N ILE A 405 -29.02 6.86 -4.45
CA ILE A 405 -30.27 6.32 -5.01
C ILE A 405 -30.61 7.03 -6.32
N GLY A 406 -30.50 8.38 -6.34
CA GLY A 406 -30.76 9.18 -7.54
C GLY A 406 -29.87 8.83 -8.73
N ASN A 407 -28.59 8.54 -8.49
CA ASN A 407 -27.62 8.14 -9.53
C ASN A 407 -27.83 6.69 -9.99
N LEU A 408 -28.21 5.77 -9.09
CA LEU A 408 -28.60 4.40 -9.46
C LEU A 408 -29.84 4.40 -10.35
N LEU A 409 -30.85 5.22 -10.03
CA LEU A 409 -32.02 5.43 -10.88
C LEU A 409 -31.64 6.08 -12.21
N GLY A 410 -30.77 7.10 -12.18
CA GLY A 410 -30.27 7.73 -13.39
C GLY A 410 -29.55 6.73 -14.31
N PHE A 411 -28.82 5.76 -13.74
CA PHE A 411 -28.22 4.66 -14.51
C PHE A 411 -29.29 3.81 -15.20
N LEU A 412 -30.35 3.41 -14.49
CA LEU A 412 -31.46 2.64 -15.06
C LEU A 412 -32.23 3.42 -16.14
N GLU A 413 -32.52 4.69 -15.89
CA GLU A 413 -33.22 5.58 -16.82
C GLU A 413 -32.41 5.80 -18.11
N ASP A 414 -31.11 6.07 -17.99
CA ASP A 414 -30.22 6.21 -19.15
C ASP A 414 -30.19 4.92 -19.98
N SER A 415 -30.19 3.77 -19.32
CA SER A 415 -30.21 2.44 -19.95
C SER A 415 -31.52 2.15 -20.69
N LEU A 416 -32.65 2.51 -20.08
CA LEU A 416 -33.97 2.43 -20.69
C LEU A 416 -34.08 3.35 -21.89
N ALA A 417 -33.59 4.60 -21.77
CA ALA A 417 -33.58 5.56 -22.87
C ALA A 417 -32.76 5.05 -24.06
N ALA A 418 -31.58 4.46 -23.82
CA ALA A 418 -30.77 3.84 -24.87
C ALA A 418 -31.50 2.68 -25.56
N THR A 419 -32.18 1.82 -24.77
CA THR A 419 -32.95 0.68 -25.31
C THR A 419 -34.14 1.15 -26.17
N GLN A 420 -34.89 2.16 -25.71
CA GLN A 420 -36.02 2.74 -26.46
C GLN A 420 -35.55 3.44 -27.75
N PHE A 421 -34.41 4.13 -27.69
CA PHE A 421 -33.82 4.77 -28.86
C PHE A 421 -33.42 3.75 -29.94
N GLN A 422 -32.86 2.61 -29.55
CA GLN A 422 -32.53 1.54 -30.49
C GLN A 422 -33.77 0.90 -31.12
N GLN A 423 -34.81 0.65 -30.32
CA GLN A 423 -36.07 0.08 -30.81
C GLN A 423 -36.80 1.02 -31.79
N SER A 424 -36.78 2.32 -31.54
CA SER A 424 -37.38 3.32 -32.43
C SER A 424 -36.58 3.55 -33.72
N GLN A 425 -35.25 3.46 -33.67
CA GLN A 425 -34.39 3.59 -34.86
C GLN A 425 -34.25 2.33 -35.73
N ALA A 426 -34.61 1.15 -35.23
CA ALA A 426 -34.64 -0.07 -36.06
C ALA A 426 -35.56 0.06 -37.30
N SER A 427 -36.43 1.08 -37.35
CA SER A 427 -37.28 1.40 -38.50
C SER A 427 -36.77 2.53 -39.42
N LEU A 428 -35.67 3.22 -39.10
CA LEU A 428 -35.15 4.33 -39.91
C LEU A 428 -33.63 4.23 -40.08
N LEU A 429 -33.19 4.08 -41.34
CA LEU A 429 -31.78 4.00 -41.71
C LEU A 429 -31.06 5.33 -41.42
N HIS A 430 -30.27 5.33 -40.35
CA HIS A 430 -29.01 6.08 -40.18
C HIS A 430 -29.11 7.58 -39.82
N MET A 431 -28.12 8.03 -39.01
CA MET A 431 -27.68 9.43 -38.76
C MET A 431 -27.92 10.07 -37.38
N GLN A 432 -27.88 9.33 -36.27
CA GLN A 432 -27.48 9.93 -34.99
C GLN A 432 -26.84 8.89 -34.06
N ASN A 433 -25.61 9.16 -33.61
CA ASN A 433 -25.01 8.38 -32.52
C ASN A 433 -25.93 8.53 -31.30
N PRO A 434 -26.35 7.44 -30.65
CA PRO A 434 -27.13 7.54 -29.42
C PRO A 434 -26.36 8.36 -28.39
N PRO A 435 -27.05 9.20 -27.58
CA PRO A 435 -26.40 10.00 -26.54
C PRO A 435 -25.74 9.15 -25.45
N PHE A 436 -26.17 7.89 -25.31
CA PHE A 436 -25.65 6.91 -24.36
C PHE A 436 -25.44 5.56 -25.04
N GLU A 437 -24.36 4.88 -24.68
CA GLU A 437 -24.10 3.52 -25.15
C GLU A 437 -25.09 2.55 -24.45
N PRO A 438 -25.69 1.58 -25.17
CA PRO A 438 -26.58 0.61 -24.55
C PRO A 438 -25.82 -0.25 -23.53
N THR A 439 -26.23 -0.21 -22.25
CA THR A 439 -25.69 -1.13 -21.23
C THR A 439 -26.37 -2.50 -21.30
N SER A 440 -25.77 -3.49 -20.63
CA SER A 440 -26.31 -4.85 -20.52
C SER A 440 -27.52 -4.92 -19.56
N VAL A 441 -28.45 -5.82 -19.87
CA VAL A 441 -29.57 -6.18 -18.97
C VAL A 441 -29.07 -6.69 -17.61
N ASP A 442 -27.91 -7.34 -17.56
CA ASP A 442 -27.31 -7.76 -16.28
C ASP A 442 -26.89 -6.56 -15.43
N MET A 443 -26.33 -5.53 -16.05
CA MET A 443 -25.93 -4.29 -15.37
C MET A 443 -27.14 -3.53 -14.82
N MET A 444 -28.22 -3.45 -15.59
CA MET A 444 -29.49 -2.91 -15.09
C MET A 444 -30.01 -3.72 -13.90
N ARG A 445 -29.97 -5.05 -13.97
CA ARG A 445 -30.38 -5.91 -12.86
C ARG A 445 -29.49 -5.71 -11.62
N ARG A 446 -28.19 -5.48 -11.79
CA ARG A 446 -27.28 -5.16 -10.68
C ARG A 446 -27.63 -3.85 -10.02
N ALA A 447 -27.89 -2.79 -10.79
CA ALA A 447 -28.36 -1.52 -10.24
C ALA A 447 -29.69 -1.68 -9.48
N ALA A 448 -30.64 -2.46 -10.03
CA ALA A 448 -31.89 -2.77 -9.36
C ALA A 448 -31.69 -3.60 -8.06
N ARG A 449 -30.77 -4.56 -8.04
CA ARG A 449 -30.41 -5.31 -6.84
C ARG A 449 -29.72 -4.43 -5.79
N ALA A 450 -28.91 -3.46 -6.21
CA ALA A 450 -28.36 -2.45 -5.32
C ALA A 450 -29.51 -1.68 -4.65
N LEU A 451 -30.44 -1.12 -5.43
CA LEU A 451 -31.63 -0.44 -4.90
C LEU A 451 -32.44 -1.31 -3.95
N LEU A 452 -32.63 -2.60 -4.29
CA LEU A 452 -33.31 -3.56 -3.41
C LEU A 452 -32.56 -3.76 -2.09
N ALA A 453 -31.23 -3.89 -2.12
CA ALA A 453 -30.43 -4.04 -0.92
C ALA A 453 -30.49 -2.79 -0.03
N LEU A 454 -30.46 -1.60 -0.63
CA LEU A 454 -30.65 -0.34 0.09
C LEU A 454 -32.05 -0.25 0.71
N ALA A 455 -33.11 -0.64 -0.01
CA ALA A 455 -34.50 -0.56 0.46
C ALA A 455 -34.87 -1.59 1.54
N LYS A 456 -34.11 -2.70 1.64
CA LYS A 456 -34.28 -3.72 2.69
C LYS A 456 -33.87 -3.24 4.08
N VAL A 457 -33.17 -2.11 4.17
CA VAL A 457 -32.84 -1.45 5.44
C VAL A 457 -33.95 -0.45 5.75
N ASP A 458 -34.71 -0.69 6.82
CA ASP A 458 -35.89 0.09 7.16
C ASP A 458 -35.57 1.59 7.35
N GLU A 459 -34.41 1.91 7.93
CA GLU A 459 -33.97 3.29 8.13
C GLU A 459 -33.70 4.03 6.82
N ASN A 460 -33.54 3.33 5.69
CA ASN A 460 -33.31 3.94 4.38
C ASN A 460 -34.61 4.41 3.71
N HIS A 461 -35.80 4.04 4.20
CA HIS A 461 -37.06 4.41 3.56
C HIS A 461 -37.22 5.94 3.41
N SER A 462 -36.68 6.73 4.34
CA SER A 462 -36.65 8.20 4.23
C SER A 462 -35.93 8.68 2.98
N GLU A 463 -34.83 8.02 2.60
CA GLU A 463 -34.00 8.40 1.46
C GLU A 463 -34.68 8.08 0.11
N PHE A 464 -35.65 7.15 0.08
CA PHE A 464 -36.40 6.76 -1.12
C PHE A 464 -37.59 7.66 -1.43
N THR A 465 -38.08 8.46 -0.47
CA THR A 465 -39.32 9.25 -0.61
C THR A 465 -39.33 10.18 -1.84
N LEU A 466 -38.20 10.81 -2.16
CA LEU A 466 -38.07 11.72 -3.31
C LEU A 466 -37.91 10.98 -4.65
N TYR A 467 -37.74 9.67 -4.62
CA TYR A 467 -37.43 8.83 -5.77
C TYR A 467 -38.54 7.81 -6.10
N GLU A 468 -39.54 7.67 -5.23
CA GLU A 468 -40.66 6.74 -5.39
C GLU A 468 -41.38 6.89 -6.73
N SER A 469 -41.63 8.13 -7.16
CA SER A 469 -42.29 8.42 -8.44
C SER A 469 -41.47 8.07 -9.68
N ARG A 470 -40.14 7.95 -9.55
CA ARG A 470 -39.22 7.52 -10.62
C ARG A 470 -39.05 6.00 -10.65
N LEU A 471 -39.30 5.33 -9.52
CA LEU A 471 -39.29 3.88 -9.41
C LEU A 471 -40.54 3.25 -10.03
N LEU A 472 -41.68 3.92 -9.90
CA LEU A 472 -42.95 3.57 -10.57
C LEU A 472 -42.87 3.83 -12.07
#